data_AF-A0A1S3H445-F1
#
_entry.id   AF-A0A1S3H445-F1
#
_cell.length_a   1.000
_cell.length_b   1.000
_cell.length_c   1.000
_cell.angle_alpha   90.00
_cell.angle_beta   90.00
_cell.angle_gamma   90.00
#
_symmetry.space_group_name_H-M   'P 1'
#
loop_
_entity.id
_entity.type
_entity.pdbx_description
1 polymer ?
#
loop_
_entity_poly.entity_id
_entity_poly.type
_entity_poly.pdbx_seq_one_letter_code
_entity_poly.pdbx_strand_id
1 'polypeptide(L)'
;MTGLRSKIARTTINKILDTLSDDDYFNIISYSTQPLYIDKCSNRTLIQANIKNKERLKEAVKDVEIKKIAHLDRALEEAFALLDVARSDGEGTQCNQAIMIISDGSPDTYGEVFEKWNRPNITVRVFTYLIGREVKDSREVSLIACANKGYESFVCQI
;
A
#
# COMPACT_ATOMS: atom_id res chain seq x y z
N MET A 1 -9.89 -6.70 -8.97
CA MET A 1 -8.73 -7.50 -9.47
C MET A 1 -8.97 -9.03 -9.40
N THR A 2 -9.27 -9.71 -10.52
CA THR A 2 -9.31 -11.19 -10.56
C THR A 2 -8.39 -11.74 -11.66
N GLY A 3 -7.99 -13.01 -11.57
CA GLY A 3 -7.17 -13.68 -12.59
C GLY A 3 -5.80 -13.03 -12.82
N LEU A 4 -5.54 -12.59 -14.06
CA LEU A 4 -4.26 -11.99 -14.46
C LEU A 4 -3.87 -10.76 -13.62
N ARG A 5 -4.84 -9.89 -13.27
CA ARG A 5 -4.57 -8.69 -12.46
C ARG A 5 -4.05 -9.05 -11.06
N SER A 6 -4.53 -10.15 -10.48
CA SER A 6 -4.03 -10.68 -9.20
C SER A 6 -2.57 -11.10 -9.31
N LYS A 7 -2.21 -11.80 -10.39
CA LYS A 7 -0.84 -12.26 -10.64
C LYS A 7 0.12 -11.08 -10.83
N ILE A 8 -0.30 -10.06 -11.59
CA ILE A 8 0.47 -8.83 -11.77
C ILE A 8 0.70 -8.15 -10.43
N ALA A 9 -0.34 -7.98 -9.62
CA ALA A 9 -0.24 -7.35 -8.30
C ALA A 9 0.76 -8.04 -7.38
N ARG A 10 0.70 -9.36 -7.30
CA ARG A 10 1.63 -10.16 -6.49
C ARG A 10 3.06 -10.00 -6.99
N THR A 11 3.25 -9.94 -8.31
CA THR A 11 4.57 -9.69 -8.90
C THR A 11 5.06 -8.28 -8.56
N THR A 12 4.19 -7.26 -8.64
CA THR A 12 4.50 -5.88 -8.25
C THR A 12 4.89 -5.79 -6.78
N ILE A 13 4.12 -6.42 -5.87
CA ILE A 13 4.43 -6.47 -4.44
C ILE A 13 5.81 -7.10 -4.23
N ASN A 14 6.09 -8.25 -4.85
CA ASN A 14 7.39 -8.91 -4.72
C ASN A 14 8.53 -8.02 -5.20
N LYS A 15 8.34 -7.29 -6.31
CA LYS A 15 9.34 -6.35 -6.83
C LYS A 15 9.54 -5.14 -5.93
N ILE A 16 8.49 -4.63 -5.30
CA ILE A 16 8.61 -3.58 -4.29
C ILE A 16 9.41 -4.09 -3.09
N LEU A 17 9.10 -5.29 -2.58
CA LEU A 17 9.83 -5.89 -1.46
C LEU A 17 11.32 -6.11 -1.79
N ASP A 18 11.64 -6.48 -3.03
CA ASP A 18 13.03 -6.63 -3.48
C ASP A 18 13.83 -5.31 -3.45
N THR A 19 13.16 -4.15 -3.47
CA THR A 19 13.84 -2.84 -3.38
C THR A 19 14.13 -2.38 -1.96
N LEU A 20 13.51 -3.01 -0.95
CA LEU A 20 13.71 -2.64 0.46
C LEU A 20 15.02 -3.21 1.00
N SER A 21 15.77 -2.36 1.69
CA SER A 21 17.01 -2.68 2.40
C SER A 21 16.74 -3.16 3.83
N ASP A 22 17.76 -3.70 4.51
CA ASP A 22 17.60 -4.19 5.89
C ASP A 22 17.33 -3.06 6.90
N ASP A 23 17.59 -1.80 6.54
CA ASP A 23 17.27 -0.63 7.35
C ASP A 23 15.80 -0.18 7.19
N ASP A 24 15.08 -0.70 6.21
CA ASP A 24 13.68 -0.33 5.95
C ASP A 24 12.70 -1.13 6.82
N TYR A 25 11.54 -0.54 7.09
CA TYR A 25 10.46 -1.16 7.85
C TYR A 25 9.17 -1.09 7.05
N PHE A 26 8.42 -2.19 7.02
CA PHE A 26 7.25 -2.30 6.16
C PHE A 26 6.17 -3.18 6.78
N ASN A 27 4.96 -3.06 6.24
CA ASN A 27 3.89 -4.02 6.42
C ASN A 27 3.01 -4.03 5.16
N ILE A 28 2.20 -5.07 4.97
CA ILE A 28 1.33 -5.21 3.81
C ILE A 28 -0.10 -5.36 4.33
N ILE A 29 -0.97 -4.45 3.88
CA ILE A 29 -2.39 -4.45 4.20
C ILE A 29 -3.16 -4.83 2.93
N SER A 30 -3.84 -5.97 2.96
CA SER A 30 -4.88 -6.27 1.98
C SER A 30 -6.16 -5.56 2.36
N TYR A 31 -6.90 -5.08 1.37
CA TYR A 31 -8.17 -4.41 1.61
C TYR A 31 -9.27 -4.98 0.72
N SER A 32 -10.40 -5.24 1.36
CA SER A 32 -11.64 -5.63 0.71
C SER A 32 -12.80 -4.94 1.43
N THR A 33 -13.63 -5.68 2.16
CA THR A 33 -14.62 -5.09 3.07
C THR A 33 -13.97 -4.43 4.28
N GLN A 34 -12.85 -4.99 4.74
CA GLN A 34 -12.04 -4.51 5.86
C GLN A 34 -10.55 -4.62 5.52
N PRO A 35 -9.70 -3.76 6.10
CA PRO A 35 -8.26 -3.90 6.02
C PRO A 35 -7.78 -5.09 6.85
N LEU A 36 -6.87 -5.88 6.29
CA LEU A 36 -6.27 -7.05 6.93
C LEU A 36 -4.77 -7.06 6.67
N TYR A 37 -4.00 -7.12 7.74
CA TYR A 37 -2.56 -7.39 7.68
C TYR A 37 -2.31 -8.78 7.10
N ILE A 38 -1.46 -8.86 6.07
CA ILE A 38 -1.10 -10.13 5.44
C ILE A 38 -0.41 -11.05 6.43
N ASP A 39 0.46 -10.47 7.24
CA ASP A 39 1.14 -11.17 8.30
C ASP A 39 0.37 -11.07 9.62
N LYS A 40 -0.25 -12.17 10.03
CA LYS A 40 -0.99 -12.26 11.31
C LYS A 40 -0.09 -12.05 12.53
N CYS A 41 1.21 -12.36 12.42
CA CYS A 41 2.15 -12.19 13.53
C CYS A 41 2.57 -10.73 13.74
N SER A 42 2.36 -9.87 12.73
CA SER A 42 2.77 -8.46 12.74
C SER A 42 1.55 -7.56 12.57
N ASN A 43 0.52 -7.83 13.36
CA ASN A 43 -0.70 -7.04 13.36
C ASN A 43 -0.41 -5.67 13.96
N ARG A 44 -0.65 -4.61 13.19
CA ARG A 44 -0.51 -3.21 13.63
C ARG A 44 0.92 -2.78 14.03
N THR A 45 1.93 -3.45 13.49
CA THR A 45 3.36 -3.15 13.73
C THR A 45 4.13 -3.18 12.42
N LEU A 46 5.14 -2.31 12.24
CA LEU A 46 6.04 -2.40 11.09
C LEU A 46 7.15 -3.40 11.37
N ILE A 47 7.50 -4.24 10.41
CA ILE A 47 8.61 -5.18 10.54
C ILE A 47 9.80 -4.78 9.68
N GLN A 48 10.99 -5.07 10.19
CA GLN A 48 12.23 -4.84 9.46
C GLN A 48 12.27 -5.66 8.15
N ALA A 49 12.73 -5.05 7.06
CA ALA A 49 12.84 -5.62 5.73
C ALA A 49 14.06 -6.52 5.52
N ASN A 50 14.40 -7.32 6.54
CA ASN A 50 15.40 -8.39 6.42
C ASN A 50 14.93 -9.51 5.47
N ILE A 51 15.88 -10.30 4.97
CA ILE A 51 15.62 -11.39 4.01
C ILE A 51 14.52 -12.35 4.52
N LYS A 52 14.57 -12.73 5.80
CA LYS A 52 13.61 -13.69 6.38
C LYS A 52 12.18 -13.13 6.38
N ASN A 53 12.00 -11.88 6.77
CA ASN A 53 10.70 -11.21 6.79
C ASN A 53 10.16 -10.98 5.38
N LYS A 54 11.01 -10.55 4.45
CA LYS A 54 10.64 -10.39 3.04
C LYS A 54 10.14 -11.69 2.43
N GLU A 55 10.90 -12.79 2.57
CA GLU A 55 10.50 -14.09 2.02
C GLU A 55 9.21 -14.63 2.66
N ARG A 56 9.06 -14.46 3.98
CA ARG A 56 7.84 -14.85 4.69
C ARG A 56 6.60 -14.12 4.19
N LEU A 57 6.69 -12.80 3.96
CA LEU A 57 5.57 -12.02 3.47
C LEU A 57 5.31 -12.28 1.97
N LYS A 58 6.36 -12.53 1.17
CA LYS A 58 6.19 -12.98 -0.23
C LYS A 58 5.39 -14.27 -0.32
N GLU A 59 5.62 -15.22 0.59
CA GLU A 59 4.82 -16.44 0.65
C GLU A 59 3.38 -16.15 1.06
N ALA A 60 3.18 -15.37 2.13
CA ALA A 60 1.84 -15.03 2.61
C ALA A 60 1.00 -14.25 1.58
N VAL A 61 1.63 -13.43 0.73
CA VAL A 61 0.97 -12.72 -0.38
C VAL A 61 0.38 -13.69 -1.42
N LYS A 62 0.88 -14.93 -1.52
CA LYS A 62 0.33 -15.95 -2.43
C LYS A 62 -1.03 -16.48 -1.98
N ASP A 63 -1.36 -16.37 -0.70
CA ASP A 63 -2.62 -16.89 -0.16
C ASP A 63 -3.72 -15.84 -0.07
N VAL A 64 -3.44 -14.60 -0.51
CA VAL A 64 -4.39 -13.49 -0.44
C VAL A 64 -5.53 -13.67 -1.43
N GLU A 65 -6.73 -13.92 -0.91
CA GLU A 65 -7.96 -13.90 -1.69
C GLU A 65 -8.34 -12.47 -2.07
N ILE A 66 -8.62 -12.27 -3.35
CA ILE A 66 -9.12 -10.98 -3.82
C ILE A 66 -10.64 -11.00 -3.87
N LYS A 67 -11.26 -10.11 -3.10
CA LYS A 67 -12.71 -9.90 -3.08
C LYS A 67 -13.11 -8.77 -4.03
N LYS A 68 -14.40 -8.73 -4.39
CA LYS A 68 -14.95 -7.80 -5.38
C LYS A 68 -15.18 -6.38 -4.85
N ILE A 69 -15.40 -6.21 -3.55
CA ILE A 69 -15.64 -4.90 -2.93
C ILE A 69 -14.38 -4.49 -2.18
N ALA A 70 -13.92 -3.27 -2.42
CA ALA A 70 -12.73 -2.69 -1.83
C ALA A 70 -13.04 -1.31 -1.23
N HIS A 71 -12.87 -1.18 0.09
CA HIS A 71 -12.96 0.06 0.85
C HIS A 71 -11.55 0.61 1.09
N LEU A 72 -11.06 1.41 0.14
CA LEU A 72 -9.72 2.00 0.23
C LEU A 72 -9.65 3.10 1.29
N ASP A 73 -10.74 3.81 1.57
CA ASP A 73 -10.90 4.72 2.71
C ASP A 73 -10.46 4.07 4.03
N ARG A 74 -11.01 2.89 4.36
CA ARG A 74 -10.68 2.16 5.59
C ARG A 74 -9.24 1.68 5.62
N ALA A 75 -8.71 1.28 4.46
CA ALA A 75 -7.34 0.83 4.35
C ALA A 75 -6.34 1.99 4.53
N LEU A 76 -6.67 3.17 4.01
CA LEU A 76 -5.89 4.39 4.21
C LEU A 76 -5.91 4.80 5.68
N GLU A 77 -7.08 4.78 6.34
CA GLU A 77 -7.15 5.07 7.78
C GLU A 77 -6.27 4.11 8.60
N GLU A 78 -6.30 2.81 8.32
CA GLU A 78 -5.46 1.84 9.02
C GLU A 78 -3.97 2.02 8.72
N ALA A 79 -3.62 2.34 7.47
CA ALA A 79 -2.24 2.59 7.08
C ALA A 79 -1.66 3.84 7.76
N PHE A 80 -2.44 4.92 7.85
CA PHE A 80 -2.03 6.12 8.59
C PHE A 80 -1.91 5.85 10.09
N ALA A 81 -2.88 5.16 10.69
CA ALA A 81 -2.82 4.77 12.10
C ALA A 81 -1.57 3.93 12.41
N LEU A 82 -1.22 2.98 11.53
CA LEU A 82 0.01 2.19 11.66
C LEU A 82 1.27 3.06 11.65
N LEU A 83 1.36 4.01 10.71
CA LEU A 83 2.50 4.92 10.60
C LEU A 83 2.61 5.89 11.79
N ASP A 84 1.47 6.25 12.40
CA ASP A 84 1.40 7.08 13.60
C ASP A 84 1.87 6.34 14.85
N VAL A 85 1.47 5.07 15.01
CA VAL A 85 1.96 4.18 16.07
C VAL A 85 3.47 4.00 15.94
N ALA A 86 3.97 3.63 14.76
CA ALA A 86 5.41 3.46 14.54
C ALA A 86 6.22 4.72 14.86
N ARG A 87 5.67 5.90 14.52
CA ARG A 87 6.30 7.19 14.84
C ARG A 87 6.36 7.44 16.35
N SER A 88 5.28 7.11 17.06
CA SER A 88 5.15 7.31 18.51
C SER A 88 6.05 6.36 19.31
N ASP A 89 6.17 5.11 18.87
CA ASP A 89 6.93 4.06 19.57
C ASP A 89 8.43 4.11 19.28
N GLY A 90 8.88 5.00 18.38
CA GLY A 90 10.28 5.03 17.97
C GLY A 90 10.67 3.95 16.97
N GLU A 91 9.70 3.21 16.44
CA GLU A 91 9.93 2.11 15.53
C GLU A 91 10.10 2.59 14.08
N GLY A 92 11.10 2.06 13.38
CA GLY A 92 11.44 2.42 12.01
C GLY A 92 12.56 3.45 11.89
N THR A 93 12.81 3.94 10.67
CA THR A 93 13.90 4.90 10.41
C THR A 93 13.52 6.35 10.70
N GLN A 94 12.24 6.62 10.99
CA GLN A 94 11.64 7.95 11.22
C GLN A 94 11.90 9.04 10.15
N CYS A 95 12.68 8.74 9.10
CA CYS A 95 13.11 9.69 8.08
C CYS A 95 12.04 9.89 7.00
N ASN A 96 11.59 8.79 6.38
CA ASN A 96 10.69 8.83 5.23
C ASN A 96 9.54 7.84 5.47
N GLN A 97 8.31 8.34 5.45
CA GLN A 97 7.11 7.50 5.52
C GLN A 97 6.40 7.53 4.17
N ALA A 98 6.00 6.35 3.69
CA ALA A 98 5.32 6.20 2.43
C ALA A 98 4.22 5.14 2.50
N ILE A 99 3.15 5.37 1.74
CA ILE A 99 2.07 4.41 1.49
C ILE A 99 2.10 4.11 -0.01
N MET A 100 2.17 2.83 -0.37
CA MET A 100 2.11 2.37 -1.77
C MET A 100 0.77 1.66 -2.00
N ILE A 101 -0.10 2.26 -2.80
CA ILE A 101 -1.41 1.74 -3.14
C ILE A 101 -1.30 0.94 -4.43
N ILE A 102 -1.68 -0.33 -4.40
CA ILE A 102 -1.73 -1.19 -5.58
C ILE A 102 -3.21 -1.49 -5.85
N SER A 103 -3.72 -1.06 -7.01
CA SER A 103 -5.14 -1.19 -7.37
C SER A 103 -5.33 -1.31 -8.88
N ASP A 104 -6.50 -1.76 -9.33
CA ASP A 104 -6.94 -1.66 -10.73
C ASP A 104 -7.86 -0.46 -11.02
N GLY A 105 -8.04 0.43 -10.04
CA GLY A 105 -8.81 1.68 -10.15
C GLY A 105 -9.15 2.28 -8.79
N SER A 106 -9.76 3.45 -8.79
CA SER A 106 -10.37 4.03 -7.58
C SER A 106 -11.66 4.77 -7.92
N PRO A 107 -12.75 4.56 -7.16
CA PRO A 107 -14.00 5.29 -7.37
C PRO A 107 -13.94 6.77 -6.92
N ASP A 108 -12.98 7.12 -6.05
CA ASP A 108 -12.85 8.47 -5.49
C ASP A 108 -11.38 8.78 -5.13
N THR A 109 -11.11 10.02 -4.76
CA THR A 109 -9.83 10.58 -4.31
C THR A 109 -9.62 10.51 -2.80
N TYR A 110 -10.67 10.21 -2.01
CA TYR A 110 -10.63 10.10 -0.54
C TYR A 110 -10.04 11.33 0.18
N GLY A 111 -10.34 12.53 -0.33
CA GLY A 111 -9.80 13.79 0.18
C GLY A 111 -9.95 13.94 1.70
N GLU A 112 -11.10 13.55 2.28
CA GLU A 112 -11.35 13.64 3.72
C GLU A 112 -10.33 12.87 4.57
N VAL A 113 -9.89 11.69 4.11
CA VAL A 113 -8.89 10.89 4.83
C VAL A 113 -7.53 11.60 4.82
N PHE A 114 -7.14 12.16 3.67
CA PHE A 114 -5.88 12.90 3.54
C PHE A 114 -5.90 14.24 4.28
N GLU A 115 -7.03 14.94 4.33
CA GLU A 115 -7.20 16.15 5.14
C GLU A 115 -7.08 15.86 6.64
N LYS A 116 -7.59 14.72 7.09
CA LYS A 116 -7.47 14.28 8.48
C LYS A 116 -6.04 13.87 8.86
N TRP A 117 -5.36 13.11 8.01
CA TRP A 117 -4.12 12.41 8.40
C TRP A 117 -2.82 13.01 7.83
N ASN A 118 -2.88 13.76 6.72
CA ASN A 118 -1.69 14.17 5.98
C ASN A 118 -1.72 15.66 5.58
N ARG A 119 -2.49 16.47 6.33
CA ARG A 119 -2.64 17.91 6.15
C ARG A 119 -2.63 18.63 7.52
N PRO A 120 -2.26 19.93 7.56
CA PRO A 120 -1.79 20.75 6.43
C PRO A 120 -0.37 20.40 5.98
N ASN A 121 0.42 19.73 6.83
CA ASN A 121 1.78 19.33 6.50
C ASN A 121 1.82 17.90 5.94
N ILE A 122 2.17 17.78 4.66
CA ILE A 122 2.29 16.50 3.97
C ILE A 122 3.61 15.82 4.38
N THR A 123 3.50 14.88 5.31
CA THR A 123 4.64 14.11 5.85
C THR A 123 4.76 12.71 5.27
N VAL A 124 3.63 12.11 4.86
CA VAL A 124 3.59 10.77 4.26
C VAL A 124 3.44 10.90 2.75
N ARG A 125 4.31 10.23 1.99
CA ARG A 125 4.21 10.19 0.51
C ARG A 125 3.29 9.07 0.07
N VAL A 126 2.41 9.32 -0.90
CA VAL A 126 1.49 8.29 -1.40
C VAL A 126 1.81 7.96 -2.85
N PHE A 127 2.23 6.74 -3.10
CA PHE A 127 2.51 6.22 -4.44
C PHE A 127 1.36 5.33 -4.88
N THR A 128 1.01 5.40 -6.16
CA THR A 128 -0.08 4.60 -6.73
C THR A 128 0.42 3.75 -7.87
N TYR A 129 0.11 2.45 -7.83
CA TYR A 129 0.45 1.47 -8.86
C TYR A 129 -0.84 0.92 -9.45
N LEU A 130 -1.13 1.35 -10.68
CA LEU A 130 -2.36 1.03 -11.36
C LEU A 130 -2.19 -0.20 -12.27
N ILE A 131 -2.97 -1.25 -12.03
CA ILE A 131 -2.82 -2.55 -12.70
C ILE A 131 -3.85 -2.71 -13.81
N GLY A 132 -3.37 -2.89 -15.04
CA GLY A 132 -4.17 -3.27 -16.20
C GLY A 132 -4.07 -2.29 -17.37
N ARG A 133 -4.45 -2.77 -18.57
CA ARG A 133 -4.38 -2.01 -19.84
C ARG A 133 -5.60 -1.11 -20.10
N GLU A 134 -6.72 -1.33 -19.42
CA GLU A 134 -8.01 -0.65 -19.66
C GLU A 134 -8.47 0.11 -18.42
N VAL A 135 -7.74 1.14 -18.04
CA VAL A 135 -8.12 1.93 -16.87
C VAL A 135 -8.88 3.15 -17.33
N LYS A 136 -10.21 3.03 -17.36
CA LYS A 136 -11.13 4.14 -17.66
C LYS A 136 -11.15 5.19 -16.53
N ASP A 137 -10.72 4.81 -15.33
CA ASP A 137 -10.74 5.63 -14.11
C ASP A 137 -9.33 5.76 -13.49
N SER A 138 -8.36 6.25 -14.26
CA SER A 138 -7.00 6.52 -13.76
C SER A 138 -6.89 7.87 -13.04
N ARG A 139 -7.77 8.83 -13.34
CA ARG A 139 -7.63 10.22 -12.92
C ARG A 139 -7.61 10.37 -11.41
N GLU A 140 -8.49 9.66 -10.72
CA GLU A 140 -8.65 9.70 -9.26
C GLU A 140 -7.38 9.16 -8.59
N VAL A 141 -6.82 8.08 -9.15
CA VAL A 141 -5.57 7.47 -8.68
C VAL A 141 -4.36 8.39 -8.93
N SER A 142 -4.31 9.06 -10.07
CA SER A 142 -3.31 10.10 -10.35
C SER A 142 -3.39 11.25 -9.34
N LEU A 143 -4.61 11.73 -9.05
CA LEU A 143 -4.85 12.83 -8.13
C LEU A 143 -4.40 12.50 -6.69
N ILE A 144 -4.65 11.26 -6.23
CA ILE A 144 -4.19 10.79 -4.92
C ILE A 144 -2.66 10.92 -4.80
N ALA A 145 -1.92 10.45 -5.81
CA ALA A 145 -0.45 10.51 -5.79
C ALA A 145 0.06 11.96 -5.88
N CYS A 146 -0.48 12.74 -6.81
CA CYS A 146 -0.09 14.15 -7.01
C CYS A 146 -0.34 14.99 -5.75
N ALA A 147 -1.49 14.81 -5.10
CA ALA A 147 -1.86 15.56 -3.91
C ALA A 147 -1.01 15.21 -2.67
N ASN A 148 -0.28 14.10 -2.68
CA ASN A 148 0.47 13.60 -1.52
C ASN A 148 1.97 13.45 -1.80
N LYS A 149 2.54 14.33 -2.65
CA LYS A 149 3.99 14.36 -2.98
C LYS A 149 4.55 12.99 -3.41
N GLY A 150 3.74 12.20 -4.09
CA GLY A 150 4.13 10.88 -4.58
C GLY A 150 4.18 10.81 -6.10
N TYR A 151 4.05 9.60 -6.63
CA TYR A 151 4.11 9.31 -8.07
C TYR A 151 3.15 8.17 -8.43
N GLU A 152 2.62 8.22 -9.65
CA GLU A 152 1.77 7.19 -10.23
C GLU A 152 2.56 6.36 -11.24
N SER A 153 2.42 5.03 -11.19
CA SER A 153 2.96 4.13 -12.20
C SER A 153 1.90 3.17 -12.71
N PHE A 154 1.82 3.03 -14.03
CA PHE A 154 1.00 2.01 -14.68
C PHE A 154 1.79 0.70 -14.78
N VAL A 155 1.22 -0.40 -14.30
CA VAL A 155 1.82 -1.73 -14.37
C VAL A 155 1.01 -2.59 -15.33
N CYS A 156 1.62 -2.87 -16.47
CA CYS A 156 1.11 -3.77 -17.51
C CYS A 156 2.05 -4.96 -17.66
N GLN A 157 1.49 -6.16 -17.86
CA GLN A 157 2.27 -7.29 -18.34
C GLN A 157 2.30 -7.25 -19.88
N ILE A 158 3.49 -7.39 -20.45
CA ILE A 158 3.70 -7.57 -21.90
C ILE A 158 3.39 -9.02 -22.24
#